data_AF-A0A1Q7BGU2-F1
#
_entry.id   AF-A0A1Q7BGU2-F1
#
_cell.length_a   1.000
_cell.length_b   1.000
_cell.length_c   1.000
_cell.angle_alpha   90.00
_cell.angle_beta   90.00
_cell.angle_gamma   90.00
#
_symmetry.space_group_name_H-M   'P 1'
#
loop_
_entity.id
_entity.type
_entity.pdbx_description
1 polymer ?
#
loop_
_entity_poly.entity_id
_entity_poly.type
_entity_poly.pdbx_seq_one_letter_code
_entity_poly.pdbx_strand_id
1 'polypeptide(L)'
;MQDAFDAAIDELDCKTDATPDTEPIAAAPVAPPGMKFVDPLAHWAQRNSGGAFFKGDLIKLNYRNGQWTRGEGKSPISATETFIANPNEMIDGWLKFIDGKLVDKDLARLTDGVMPKEPEELPDRDERRWPMGRDGKRRDPWQRALYLPMKGADGEVCAFSATGGGAIEEVANFVDMYRRADRGGKLPVVLLGSRSYEHKEYGYDIFVPVLKLVGWNYWEPGQPAPPVRPIMVPIAPPALARKAAPAKSERSDMDDEIPF
;
A
#
# COMPACT_ATOMS: atom_id res chain seq x y z
N MET A 1 39.85 34.06 -63.22
CA MET A 1 41.19 33.45 -63.20
C MET A 1 41.13 32.36 -62.13
N GLN A 2 40.45 31.24 -62.40
CA GLN A 2 40.62 30.32 -63.53
C GLN A 2 41.89 29.48 -63.33
N ASP A 3 41.66 28.20 -63.05
CA ASP A 3 42.52 27.03 -63.23
C ASP A 3 43.95 27.06 -62.68
N ALA A 4 44.19 26.24 -61.65
CA ALA A 4 45.05 25.05 -61.77
C ALA A 4 45.17 24.31 -60.43
N PHE A 5 44.52 23.15 -60.30
CA PHE A 5 45.15 21.83 -60.09
C PHE A 5 44.09 20.78 -59.73
N ASP A 6 43.40 20.30 -60.77
CA ASP A 6 42.78 18.97 -60.77
C ASP A 6 43.86 17.86 -60.84
N ALA A 7 43.38 16.62 -60.67
CA ALA A 7 44.06 15.33 -60.89
C ALA A 7 44.88 14.75 -59.73
N ALA A 8 44.23 13.88 -58.92
CA ALA A 8 44.73 12.53 -58.57
C ALA A 8 43.76 11.73 -57.66
N ILE A 9 42.46 11.64 -57.98
CA ILE A 9 41.60 10.56 -57.47
C ILE A 9 40.68 10.11 -58.60
N ASP A 10 41.09 9.06 -59.33
CA ASP A 10 40.14 8.13 -59.96
C ASP A 10 40.77 6.74 -60.12
N GLU A 11 39.91 5.74 -60.24
CA GLU A 11 40.16 4.32 -60.50
C GLU A 11 41.11 3.56 -59.56
N LEU A 12 40.50 2.91 -58.56
CA LEU A 12 40.66 1.45 -58.44
C LEU A 12 39.33 0.81 -58.02
N ASP A 13 38.50 0.52 -59.02
CA ASP A 13 37.29 -0.27 -58.91
C ASP A 13 37.64 -1.71 -58.51
N CYS A 14 37.20 -2.13 -57.31
CA CYS A 14 37.22 -3.54 -56.91
C CYS A 14 35.88 -3.89 -56.26
N LYS A 15 34.95 -4.31 -57.12
CA LYS A 15 33.65 -4.88 -56.76
C LYS A 15 33.82 -5.94 -55.68
N THR A 16 33.17 -5.71 -54.54
CA THR A 16 32.85 -6.78 -53.60
C THR A 16 31.34 -6.75 -53.39
N ASP A 17 30.62 -7.63 -54.10
CA ASP A 17 29.21 -7.92 -53.82
C ASP A 17 29.11 -8.51 -52.42
N ALA A 18 28.70 -7.69 -51.46
CA ALA A 18 28.33 -8.10 -50.12
C ALA A 18 26.85 -7.78 -49.91
N THR A 19 25.99 -8.75 -50.23
CA THR A 19 24.63 -8.81 -49.70
C THR A 19 24.68 -8.57 -48.19
N PRO A 20 23.87 -7.66 -47.62
CA PRO A 20 23.69 -7.63 -46.18
C PRO A 20 22.91 -8.88 -45.78
N ASP A 21 23.66 -9.90 -45.34
CA ASP A 21 23.08 -11.08 -44.72
C ASP A 21 22.20 -10.61 -43.56
N THR A 22 20.89 -10.80 -43.73
CA THR A 22 19.92 -10.51 -42.68
C THR A 22 20.06 -11.60 -41.65
N GLU A 23 20.93 -11.38 -40.66
CA GLU A 23 21.00 -12.24 -39.48
C GLU A 23 19.59 -12.39 -38.90
N PRO A 24 19.13 -13.62 -38.62
CA PRO A 24 17.82 -13.82 -38.03
C PRO A 24 17.84 -13.21 -36.63
N ILE A 25 17.08 -12.11 -36.45
CA ILE A 25 16.85 -11.48 -35.16
C ILE A 25 16.42 -12.58 -34.19
N ALA A 26 17.29 -12.89 -33.23
CA ALA A 26 17.05 -13.97 -32.28
C ALA A 26 15.72 -13.70 -31.58
N ALA A 27 14.77 -14.62 -31.72
CA ALA A 27 13.43 -14.46 -31.18
C ALA A 27 13.53 -14.16 -29.68
N ALA A 28 12.99 -13.01 -29.26
CA ALA A 28 13.03 -12.59 -27.87
C ALA A 28 12.49 -13.72 -26.98
N PRO A 29 13.18 -14.10 -25.90
CA PRO A 29 12.80 -15.26 -25.12
C PRO A 29 11.37 -15.08 -24.61
N VAL A 30 10.50 -16.03 -24.95
CA VAL A 30 9.11 -16.04 -24.49
C VAL A 30 9.09 -16.59 -23.07
N ALA A 31 8.60 -15.79 -22.12
CA ALA A 31 8.56 -16.21 -20.73
C ALA A 31 7.59 -17.39 -20.54
N PRO A 32 7.90 -18.39 -19.69
CA PRO A 32 6.97 -19.46 -19.37
C PRO A 32 5.64 -18.92 -18.82
N PRO A 33 4.51 -19.62 -19.02
CA PRO A 33 3.21 -19.18 -18.50
C PRO A 33 3.25 -18.86 -17.01
N GLY A 34 2.84 -17.64 -16.63
CA GLY A 34 2.89 -17.14 -15.25
C GLY A 34 4.18 -16.42 -14.86
N MET A 35 5.20 -16.39 -15.71
CA MET A 35 6.42 -15.58 -15.52
C MET A 35 6.49 -14.44 -16.54
N LYS A 36 7.23 -13.38 -16.20
CA LYS A 36 7.59 -12.30 -17.12
C LYS A 36 9.08 -12.05 -17.02
N PHE A 37 9.72 -11.75 -18.15
CA PHE A 37 11.07 -11.20 -18.11
C PHE A 37 11.00 -9.79 -17.53
N VAL A 38 11.81 -9.54 -16.51
CA VAL A 38 12.02 -8.21 -15.91
C VAL A 38 13.52 -7.96 -15.96
N ASP A 39 13.93 -6.77 -16.37
CA ASP A 39 15.33 -6.35 -16.24
C ASP A 39 15.78 -6.56 -14.78
N PRO A 40 16.85 -7.34 -14.52
CA PRO A 40 17.34 -7.59 -13.16
C PRO A 40 17.67 -6.30 -12.39
N LEU A 41 18.15 -5.26 -13.07
CA LEU A 41 18.49 -3.98 -12.44
C LEU A 41 17.24 -3.16 -12.13
N ALA A 42 16.27 -3.07 -13.05
CA ALA A 42 14.96 -2.48 -12.76
C ALA A 42 14.21 -3.24 -11.65
N HIS A 43 14.27 -4.58 -11.62
CA HIS A 43 13.66 -5.40 -10.57
C HIS A 43 14.34 -5.17 -9.21
N TRP A 44 15.69 -5.13 -9.19
CA TRP A 44 16.45 -4.83 -7.98
C TRP A 44 16.19 -3.39 -7.51
N ALA A 45 16.12 -2.41 -8.41
CA ALA A 45 15.79 -1.02 -8.09
C ALA A 45 14.36 -0.89 -7.56
N GLN A 46 13.37 -1.56 -8.17
CA GLN A 46 11.98 -1.56 -7.70
C GLN A 46 11.81 -2.24 -6.32
N ARG A 47 12.69 -3.19 -5.98
CA ARG A 47 12.71 -3.82 -4.65
C ARG A 47 13.40 -2.95 -3.59
N ASN A 48 14.55 -2.36 -3.92
CA ASN A 48 15.48 -1.75 -2.97
C ASN A 48 15.50 -0.21 -2.95
N SER A 49 14.96 0.47 -3.96
CA SER A 49 14.60 1.87 -3.77
C SER A 49 13.48 1.93 -2.72
N GLY A 50 13.56 2.90 -1.80
CA GLY A 50 12.48 3.20 -0.86
C GLY A 50 11.23 3.80 -1.52
N GLY A 51 11.11 3.66 -2.84
CA GLY A 51 10.00 4.15 -3.63
C GLY A 51 8.70 3.43 -3.29
N ALA A 52 7.61 4.18 -3.30
CA ALA A 52 6.31 3.69 -2.90
C ALA A 52 5.88 2.42 -3.69
N PHE A 53 5.28 1.47 -2.97
CA PHE A 53 4.58 0.32 -3.56
C PHE A 53 3.50 0.72 -4.56
N PHE A 54 3.04 1.95 -4.44
CA PHE A 54 2.03 2.58 -5.26
C PHE A 54 2.65 3.69 -6.10
N LYS A 55 2.39 3.71 -7.41
CA LYS A 55 2.85 4.78 -8.30
C LYS A 55 1.85 5.95 -8.26
N GLY A 56 2.12 6.92 -7.39
CA GLY A 56 1.32 8.15 -7.25
C GLY A 56 1.36 8.68 -5.82
N ASP A 57 0.58 9.72 -5.55
CA ASP A 57 0.57 10.37 -4.24
C ASP A 57 -0.02 9.47 -3.14
N LEU A 58 0.58 9.53 -1.95
CA LEU A 58 -0.04 8.96 -0.74
C LEU A 58 -0.98 9.98 -0.09
N ILE A 59 -2.21 9.54 0.19
CA ILE A 59 -3.17 10.25 1.04
C ILE A 59 -2.97 9.80 2.49
N LYS A 60 -2.86 10.75 3.41
CA LYS A 60 -2.69 10.52 4.85
C LYS A 60 -3.56 11.46 5.68
N LEU A 61 -4.21 10.91 6.69
CA LEU A 61 -4.83 11.66 7.78
C LEU A 61 -3.79 12.01 8.84
N ASN A 62 -3.74 13.27 9.26
CA ASN A 62 -3.00 13.67 10.45
C ASN A 62 -3.86 13.42 11.71
N TYR A 63 -3.48 12.40 12.48
CA TYR A 63 -4.16 11.95 13.70
C TYR A 63 -4.28 13.01 14.81
N ARG A 64 -3.53 14.13 14.74
CA ARG A 64 -3.55 15.21 15.74
C ARG A 64 -4.57 16.32 15.47
N ASN A 65 -4.96 16.53 14.22
CA ASN A 65 -5.80 17.67 13.83
C ASN A 65 -6.91 17.30 12.83
N GLY A 66 -7.06 16.01 12.47
CA GLY A 66 -8.09 15.54 11.56
C GLY A 66 -7.91 15.96 10.09
N GLN A 67 -6.77 16.57 9.74
CA GLN A 67 -6.53 17.11 8.40
C GLN A 67 -6.04 16.03 7.44
N TRP A 68 -6.68 15.98 6.27
CA TRP A 68 -6.28 15.14 5.15
C TRP A 68 -5.23 15.82 4.28
N THR A 69 -4.19 15.08 3.91
CA THR A 69 -3.06 15.58 3.12
C THR A 69 -2.68 14.58 2.02
N ARG A 70 -2.24 15.10 0.88
CA ARG A 70 -1.84 14.35 -0.33
C ARG A 70 -0.36 14.62 -0.66
N GLY A 71 0.36 13.56 -1.01
CA GLY A 71 1.75 13.62 -1.50
C GLY A 71 2.78 14.01 -0.45
N GLU A 72 4.05 14.08 -0.86
CA GLU A 72 5.16 14.46 0.04
C GLU A 72 5.09 15.94 0.47
N GLY A 73 4.57 16.81 -0.41
CA GLY A 73 4.31 18.22 -0.13
C GLY A 73 3.19 18.47 0.88
N LYS A 74 2.44 17.43 1.28
CA LYS A 74 1.30 17.49 2.22
C LYS A 74 0.21 18.46 1.77
N SER A 75 -0.07 18.51 0.46
CA SER A 75 -1.13 19.33 -0.10
C SER A 75 -2.47 19.02 0.59
N PRO A 76 -3.18 20.02 1.14
CA PRO A 76 -4.43 19.77 1.85
C PRO A 76 -5.52 19.30 0.88
N ILE A 77 -6.28 18.27 1.28
CA ILE A 77 -7.42 17.76 0.51
C ILE A 77 -8.68 18.52 0.93
N SER A 78 -9.54 18.88 -0.03
CA SER A 78 -10.81 19.57 0.31
C SER A 78 -11.81 18.60 0.94
N ALA A 79 -12.59 19.09 1.92
CA ALA A 79 -13.69 18.32 2.52
C ALA A 79 -14.83 17.98 1.54
N THR A 80 -14.84 18.61 0.36
CA THR A 80 -15.77 18.34 -0.76
C THR A 80 -15.17 17.47 -1.87
N GLU A 81 -13.89 17.11 -1.78
CA GLU A 81 -13.19 16.34 -2.80
C GLU A 81 -13.58 14.87 -2.74
N THR A 82 -14.07 14.34 -3.85
CA THR A 82 -14.52 12.94 -3.97
C THR A 82 -13.47 12.08 -4.64
N PHE A 83 -13.35 10.85 -4.15
CA PHE A 83 -12.43 9.85 -4.68
C PHE A 83 -13.18 8.57 -5.04
N ILE A 84 -12.87 7.96 -6.18
CA ILE A 84 -13.29 6.59 -6.48
C ILE A 84 -12.30 5.66 -5.79
N ALA A 85 -12.73 4.94 -4.75
CA ALA A 85 -11.86 4.00 -4.04
C ALA A 85 -11.94 2.60 -4.67
N ASN A 86 -10.81 1.90 -4.74
CA ASN A 86 -10.72 0.58 -5.38
C ASN A 86 -10.26 -0.52 -4.41
N PRO A 87 -11.20 -1.13 -3.66
CA PRO A 87 -10.89 -2.27 -2.79
C PRO A 87 -10.34 -3.50 -3.51
N ASN A 88 -10.57 -3.66 -4.82
CA ASN A 88 -10.05 -4.81 -5.57
C ASN A 88 -8.53 -4.74 -5.79
N GLU A 89 -7.94 -3.54 -5.66
CA GLU A 89 -6.50 -3.30 -5.80
C GLU A 89 -5.85 -3.01 -4.44
N MET A 90 -6.54 -3.30 -3.33
CA MET A 90 -6.04 -3.03 -1.98
C MET A 90 -4.85 -3.93 -1.62
N ILE A 91 -3.85 -3.31 -0.99
CA ILE A 91 -2.63 -3.96 -0.52
C ILE A 91 -2.63 -3.89 1.01
N ASP A 92 -2.31 -4.99 1.67
CA ASP A 92 -2.16 -5.07 3.15
C ASP A 92 -0.87 -5.84 3.49
N GLY A 93 -0.41 -5.69 4.73
CA GLY A 93 0.75 -6.39 5.25
C GLY A 93 1.62 -5.51 6.14
N TRP A 94 2.92 -5.78 6.14
CA TRP A 94 3.87 -5.26 7.12
C TRP A 94 5.09 -4.57 6.50
N LEU A 95 5.56 -3.52 7.16
CA LEU A 95 6.75 -2.76 6.82
C LEU A 95 7.74 -2.81 7.99
N LYS A 96 8.98 -3.23 7.74
CA LYS A 96 10.03 -3.28 8.77
C LYS A 96 10.83 -1.99 8.76
N PHE A 97 10.84 -1.29 9.90
CA PHE A 97 11.65 -0.11 10.12
C PHE A 97 12.77 -0.37 11.12
N ILE A 98 14.00 -0.02 10.74
CA ILE A 98 15.17 0.06 11.63
C ILE A 98 15.72 1.48 11.55
N ASP A 99 15.95 2.11 12.70
CA ASP A 99 16.45 3.50 12.82
C ASP A 99 15.67 4.53 11.97
N GLY A 100 14.36 4.30 11.84
CA GLY A 100 13.45 5.14 11.04
C GLY A 100 13.54 4.95 9.52
N LYS A 101 14.35 4.00 9.04
CA LYS A 101 14.47 3.63 7.62
C LYS A 101 13.68 2.35 7.34
N LEU A 102 12.97 2.30 6.22
CA LEU A 102 12.36 1.07 5.71
C LEU A 102 13.48 0.11 5.26
N VAL A 103 13.52 -1.09 5.84
CA VAL A 103 14.57 -2.10 5.56
C VAL A 103 14.03 -3.41 4.98
N ASP A 104 12.76 -3.74 5.24
CA ASP A 104 12.10 -4.93 4.72
C ASP A 104 10.59 -4.69 4.61
N LYS A 105 9.90 -5.53 3.83
CA LYS A 105 8.49 -5.36 3.47
C LYS A 105 7.83 -6.68 3.10
N ASP A 106 6.70 -6.97 3.74
CA ASP A 106 5.86 -8.14 3.50
C ASP A 106 4.44 -7.64 3.19
N LEU A 107 4.22 -7.19 1.95
CA LEU A 107 2.92 -6.69 1.47
C LEU A 107 2.37 -7.61 0.38
N ALA A 108 1.06 -7.81 0.38
CA ALA A 108 0.35 -8.55 -0.66
C ALA A 108 -0.91 -7.81 -1.12
N ARG A 109 -1.24 -7.93 -2.42
CA ARG A 109 -2.52 -7.48 -2.97
C ARG A 109 -3.57 -8.55 -2.69
N LEU A 110 -4.63 -8.20 -1.97
CA LEU A 110 -5.57 -9.20 -1.43
C LEU A 110 -6.30 -10.02 -2.51
N THR A 111 -6.39 -9.51 -3.73
CA THR A 111 -7.04 -10.18 -4.86
C THR A 111 -6.13 -11.14 -5.63
N ASP A 112 -4.83 -11.21 -5.31
CA ASP A 112 -3.89 -12.18 -5.90
C ASP A 112 -3.94 -13.57 -5.24
N GLY A 113 -4.73 -13.73 -4.17
CA GLY A 113 -4.79 -14.98 -3.39
C GLY A 113 -3.59 -15.23 -2.50
N VAL A 114 -2.67 -14.26 -2.40
CA VAL A 114 -1.61 -14.22 -1.41
C VAL A 114 -2.08 -13.31 -0.28
N MET A 115 -2.17 -13.86 0.93
CA MET A 115 -2.34 -13.06 2.14
C MET A 115 -0.95 -12.61 2.63
N PRO A 116 -0.80 -11.40 3.21
CA PRO A 116 0.42 -11.07 3.94
C PRO A 116 0.58 -12.04 5.13
N LYS A 117 1.81 -12.21 5.61
CA LYS A 117 2.09 -13.08 6.75
C LYS A 117 1.28 -12.69 7.97
N GLU A 118 0.89 -13.70 8.74
CA GLU A 118 0.37 -13.45 10.08
C GLU A 118 1.45 -12.76 10.94
N PRO A 119 1.02 -11.94 11.93
CA PRO A 119 1.95 -11.11 12.69
C PRO A 119 3.08 -11.99 13.21
N GLU A 120 2.73 -13.05 13.95
CA GLU A 120 3.56 -14.14 14.48
C GLU A 120 4.59 -14.74 13.50
N GLU A 121 4.28 -14.89 12.21
CA GLU A 121 5.18 -15.50 11.21
C GLU A 121 6.31 -14.56 10.75
N LEU A 122 6.21 -13.26 11.02
CA LEU A 122 7.28 -12.30 10.71
C LEU A 122 8.57 -12.64 11.48
N PRO A 123 9.76 -12.34 10.90
CA PRO A 123 11.02 -12.48 11.62
C PRO A 123 11.17 -11.41 12.71
N ASP A 124 12.25 -11.49 13.49
CA ASP A 124 12.61 -10.54 14.54
C ASP A 124 11.68 -10.56 15.77
N ARG A 125 11.15 -11.74 16.13
CA ARG A 125 10.29 -11.94 17.31
C ARG A 125 10.94 -11.79 18.69
N ASP A 126 12.27 -11.66 18.75
CA ASP A 126 12.97 -11.44 20.02
C ASP A 126 12.90 -9.95 20.41
N GLU A 127 12.00 -9.62 21.34
CA GLU A 127 11.86 -8.26 21.89
C GLU A 127 13.17 -7.68 22.43
N ARG A 128 14.16 -8.51 22.81
CA ARG A 128 15.46 -8.04 23.29
C ARG A 128 16.35 -7.51 22.18
N ARG A 129 16.02 -7.79 20.92
CA ARG A 129 16.76 -7.37 19.72
C ARG A 129 16.05 -6.27 18.93
N TRP A 130 14.84 -5.89 19.36
CA TRP A 130 14.10 -4.78 18.79
C TRP A 130 14.84 -3.44 18.90
N PRO A 131 14.71 -2.56 17.91
CA PRO A 131 15.32 -1.23 17.93
C PRO A 131 14.77 -0.40 19.09
N MET A 132 15.61 0.46 19.64
CA MET A 132 15.20 1.45 20.64
C MET A 132 14.47 2.60 19.96
N GLY A 133 13.25 2.88 20.41
CA GLY A 133 12.54 4.10 20.09
C GLY A 133 13.19 5.33 20.72
N ARG A 134 12.77 6.53 20.27
CA ARG A 134 13.25 7.81 20.82
C ARG A 134 12.87 8.02 22.30
N ASP A 135 11.94 7.22 22.82
CA ASP A 135 11.53 7.14 24.21
C ASP A 135 12.36 6.15 25.05
N GLY A 136 13.42 5.58 24.48
CA GLY A 136 14.27 4.58 25.14
C GLY A 136 13.61 3.22 25.34
N LYS A 137 12.41 3.00 24.77
CA LYS A 137 11.69 1.72 24.82
C LYS A 137 11.96 0.94 23.54
N ARG A 138 12.15 -0.38 23.66
CA ARG A 138 12.16 -1.27 22.49
C ARG A 138 10.77 -1.33 21.88
N ARG A 139 10.69 -1.33 20.55
CA ARG A 139 9.43 -1.36 19.79
C ARG A 139 9.54 -2.36 18.65
N ASP A 140 8.45 -3.07 18.34
CA ASP A 140 8.39 -3.98 17.20
C ASP A 140 8.86 -3.22 15.93
N PRO A 141 9.89 -3.71 15.21
CA PRO A 141 10.33 -3.09 13.98
C PRO A 141 9.27 -3.20 12.87
N TRP A 142 8.35 -4.18 12.95
CA TRP A 142 7.28 -4.36 11.99
C TRP A 142 6.06 -3.49 12.31
N GLN A 143 5.62 -2.72 11.33
CA GLN A 143 4.42 -1.89 11.38
C GLN A 143 3.45 -2.33 10.30
N ARG A 144 2.18 -2.55 10.66
CA ARG A 144 1.16 -2.88 9.67
C ARG A 144 0.90 -1.66 8.77
N ALA A 145 0.77 -1.90 7.48
CA ALA A 145 0.49 -0.89 6.48
C ALA A 145 -0.50 -1.41 5.45
N LEU A 146 -1.64 -0.74 5.36
CA LEU A 146 -2.65 -0.96 4.34
C LEU A 146 -2.63 0.23 3.37
N TYR A 147 -2.76 -0.07 2.08
CA TYR A 147 -2.89 0.89 1.00
C TYR A 147 -4.17 0.62 0.22
N LEU A 148 -5.09 1.60 0.21
CA LEU A 148 -6.32 1.58 -0.57
C LEU A 148 -6.17 2.54 -1.76
N PRO A 149 -6.02 2.03 -3.00
CA PRO A 149 -5.99 2.86 -4.19
C PRO A 149 -7.27 3.68 -4.36
N MET A 150 -7.10 4.92 -4.81
CA MET A 150 -8.12 5.92 -5.02
C MET A 150 -7.84 6.67 -6.32
N LYS A 151 -8.88 7.18 -6.98
CA LYS A 151 -8.78 8.04 -8.16
C LYS A 151 -9.51 9.35 -7.88
N GLY A 152 -8.82 10.47 -7.99
CA GLY A 152 -9.41 11.80 -7.82
C GLY A 152 -10.34 12.18 -8.97
N ALA A 153 -11.05 13.30 -8.82
CA ALA A 153 -11.90 13.86 -9.88
C ALA A 153 -11.09 14.38 -11.09
N ASP A 154 -9.81 14.69 -10.89
CA ASP A 154 -8.78 14.96 -11.89
C ASP A 154 -8.38 13.72 -12.71
N GLY A 155 -8.77 12.51 -12.25
CA GLY A 155 -8.35 11.24 -12.81
C GLY A 155 -7.00 10.74 -12.30
N GLU A 156 -6.33 11.49 -11.41
CA GLU A 156 -5.04 11.10 -10.84
C GLU A 156 -5.22 9.98 -9.83
N VAL A 157 -4.31 9.01 -9.88
CA VAL A 157 -4.36 7.78 -9.08
C VAL A 157 -3.46 7.97 -7.86
N CYS A 158 -4.08 7.96 -6.68
CA CYS A 158 -3.49 8.16 -5.36
C CYS A 158 -3.79 6.96 -4.44
N ALA A 159 -3.13 6.82 -3.29
CA ALA A 159 -3.41 5.74 -2.34
C ALA A 159 -3.56 6.24 -0.92
N PHE A 160 -4.70 5.95 -0.29
CA PHE A 160 -4.86 6.14 1.14
C PHE A 160 -4.02 5.13 1.91
N SER A 161 -3.15 5.63 2.79
CA SER A 161 -2.25 4.82 3.62
C SER A 161 -2.75 4.78 5.08
N ALA A 162 -3.11 3.59 5.53
CA ALA A 162 -3.58 3.31 6.89
C ALA A 162 -2.57 2.44 7.66
N THR A 163 -2.05 2.95 8.78
CA THR A 163 -1.08 2.24 9.63
C THR A 163 -1.53 2.09 11.10
N GLY A 164 -2.46 2.93 11.56
CA GLY A 164 -3.06 2.83 12.90
C GLY A 164 -4.27 1.90 12.94
N GLY A 165 -4.48 1.21 14.07
CA GLY A 165 -5.57 0.24 14.23
C GLY A 165 -6.95 0.77 13.82
N GLY A 166 -7.35 1.94 14.34
CA GLY A 166 -8.65 2.55 13.99
C GLY A 166 -8.78 3.00 12.52
N ALA A 167 -7.66 3.23 11.81
CA ALA A 167 -7.66 3.50 10.38
C ALA A 167 -7.83 2.22 9.54
N ILE A 168 -7.23 1.12 10.00
CA ILE A 168 -7.37 -0.20 9.38
C ILE A 168 -8.79 -0.75 9.62
N GLU A 169 -9.35 -0.55 10.82
CA GLU A 169 -10.73 -0.91 11.17
C GLU A 169 -11.75 -0.17 10.29
N GLU A 170 -11.58 1.13 10.08
CA GLU A 170 -12.44 1.90 9.16
C GLU A 170 -12.41 1.33 7.73
N VAL A 171 -11.22 0.97 7.23
CA VAL A 171 -11.11 0.35 5.90
C VAL A 171 -11.75 -1.05 5.88
N ALA A 172 -11.62 -1.85 6.95
CA ALA A 172 -12.28 -3.15 7.04
C ALA A 172 -13.82 -3.01 7.00
N ASN A 173 -14.39 -2.05 7.76
CA ASN A 173 -15.81 -1.74 7.74
C ASN A 173 -16.29 -1.27 6.35
N PHE A 174 -15.50 -0.41 5.70
CA PHE A 174 -15.76 0.06 4.34
C PHE A 174 -15.72 -1.07 3.29
N VAL A 175 -14.76 -2.00 3.40
CA VAL A 175 -14.63 -3.15 2.51
C VAL A 175 -15.77 -4.15 2.72
N ASP A 176 -16.22 -4.37 3.96
CA ASP A 176 -17.37 -5.25 4.22
C ASP A 176 -18.70 -4.64 3.70
N MET A 177 -18.90 -3.34 3.85
CA MET A 177 -19.99 -2.62 3.18
C MET A 177 -19.93 -2.80 1.65
N TYR A 178 -18.77 -2.58 1.05
CA TYR A 178 -18.52 -2.73 -0.39
C TYR A 178 -18.81 -4.15 -0.91
N ARG A 179 -18.43 -5.17 -0.13
CA ARG A 179 -18.62 -6.58 -0.45
C ARG A 179 -20.11 -6.99 -0.46
N ARG A 180 -20.94 -6.34 0.35
CA ARG A 180 -22.38 -6.64 0.51
C ARG A 180 -23.27 -5.93 -0.52
N ALA A 181 -22.76 -4.90 -1.20
CA ALA A 181 -23.54 -4.10 -2.14
C ALA A 181 -23.52 -4.68 -3.57
N ASP A 182 -24.69 -4.89 -4.17
CA ASP A 182 -24.79 -4.97 -5.62
C ASP A 182 -24.62 -3.56 -6.21
N ARG A 183 -23.78 -3.48 -7.23
CA ARG A 183 -23.22 -2.24 -7.78
C ARG A 183 -22.96 -2.33 -9.28
N GLY A 184 -23.33 -3.44 -9.95
CA GLY A 184 -23.11 -3.63 -11.39
C GLY A 184 -21.67 -3.40 -11.84
N GLY A 185 -20.68 -3.80 -11.02
CA GLY A 185 -19.26 -3.57 -11.28
C GLY A 185 -18.74 -2.16 -11.00
N LYS A 186 -19.55 -1.22 -10.52
CA LYS A 186 -19.08 0.11 -10.10
C LYS A 186 -18.28 0.04 -8.80
N LEU A 187 -17.37 0.98 -8.61
CA LEU A 187 -16.60 1.19 -7.39
C LEU A 187 -17.21 2.31 -6.51
N PRO A 188 -16.97 2.28 -5.19
CA PRO A 188 -17.49 3.28 -4.26
C PRO A 188 -16.82 4.63 -4.46
N VAL A 189 -17.64 5.69 -4.53
CA VAL A 189 -17.19 7.08 -4.48
C VAL A 189 -17.28 7.55 -3.03
N VAL A 190 -16.19 8.07 -2.47
CA VAL A 190 -16.07 8.47 -1.07
C VAL A 190 -15.70 9.94 -0.92
N LEU A 191 -16.20 10.56 0.16
CA LEU A 191 -15.64 11.77 0.76
C LEU A 191 -14.74 11.37 1.93
N LEU A 192 -13.60 12.04 2.07
CA LEU A 192 -12.65 11.81 3.16
C LEU A 192 -13.02 12.67 4.38
N GLY A 193 -13.56 12.02 5.42
CA GLY A 193 -13.90 12.64 6.70
C GLY A 193 -12.96 12.19 7.83
N SER A 194 -13.13 12.76 9.02
CA SER A 194 -12.46 12.28 10.23
C SER A 194 -13.40 12.39 11.43
N ARG A 195 -13.22 11.51 12.41
CA ARG A 195 -13.88 11.56 13.73
C ARG A 195 -12.81 11.55 14.81
N SER A 196 -12.99 12.33 15.88
CA SER A 196 -12.13 12.30 17.06
C SER A 196 -12.69 11.38 18.14
N TYR A 197 -11.80 10.88 19.00
CA TYR A 197 -12.15 10.35 20.31
C TYR A 197 -11.04 10.70 21.31
N GLU A 198 -11.42 10.92 22.57
CA GLU A 198 -10.46 11.21 23.63
C GLU A 198 -9.68 9.94 24.02
N HIS A 199 -8.35 9.97 23.90
CA HIS A 199 -7.54 8.81 24.28
C HIS A 199 -7.19 8.84 25.77
N LYS A 200 -7.81 7.94 26.55
CA LYS A 200 -7.69 7.85 28.02
C LYS A 200 -6.26 7.87 28.57
N GLU A 201 -5.27 7.34 27.84
CA GLU A 201 -3.86 7.33 28.26
C GLU A 201 -3.10 8.62 27.94
N TYR A 202 -3.56 9.40 26.95
CA TYR A 202 -2.83 10.56 26.42
C TYR A 202 -3.51 11.91 26.69
N GLY A 203 -4.79 11.93 27.07
CA GLY A 203 -5.52 13.16 27.44
C GLY A 203 -5.73 14.14 26.28
N TYR A 204 -5.64 13.67 25.03
CA TYR A 204 -5.94 14.46 23.84
C TYR A 204 -6.77 13.65 22.83
N ASP A 205 -7.48 14.38 21.96
CA ASP A 205 -8.28 13.84 20.87
C ASP A 205 -7.39 13.18 19.80
N ILE A 206 -7.68 11.92 19.49
CA ILE A 206 -7.10 11.20 18.36
C ILE A 206 -8.12 11.17 17.24
N PHE A 207 -7.72 11.68 16.07
CA PHE A 207 -8.53 11.64 14.86
C PHE A 207 -8.28 10.34 14.09
N VAL A 208 -9.36 9.63 13.78
CA VAL A 208 -9.37 8.45 12.89
C VAL A 208 -10.14 8.77 11.61
N PRO A 209 -9.79 8.13 10.47
CA PRO A 209 -10.44 8.40 9.20
C PRO A 209 -11.91 7.98 9.22
N VAL A 210 -12.69 8.58 8.33
CA VAL A 210 -14.05 8.14 7.99
C VAL A 210 -14.18 8.15 6.46
N LEU A 211 -14.47 6.99 5.88
CA LEU A 211 -14.65 6.84 4.42
C LEU A 211 -16.13 6.93 4.06
N LYS A 212 -16.65 8.16 3.98
CA LYS A 212 -18.08 8.39 3.76
C LYS A 212 -18.45 8.08 2.31
N LEU A 213 -19.15 6.97 2.07
CA LEU A 213 -19.76 6.64 0.78
C LEU A 213 -20.74 7.75 0.35
N VAL A 214 -20.57 8.27 -0.87
CA VAL A 214 -21.46 9.26 -1.49
C VAL A 214 -22.03 8.83 -2.84
N GLY A 215 -21.51 7.75 -3.44
CA GLY A 215 -22.02 7.24 -4.71
C GLY A 215 -21.27 6.03 -5.24
N TRP A 216 -21.53 5.68 -6.50
CA TRP A 216 -20.91 4.55 -7.20
C TRP A 216 -20.55 4.95 -8.62
N ASN A 217 -19.30 4.74 -9.03
CA ASN A 217 -18.80 5.07 -10.37
C ASN A 217 -17.79 4.03 -10.87
N TYR A 218 -17.58 3.92 -12.17
CA TYR A 218 -16.56 3.02 -12.73
C TYR A 218 -15.14 3.59 -12.54
N TRP A 219 -14.13 2.71 -12.46
CA TRP A 219 -12.73 3.15 -12.39
C TRP A 219 -12.29 3.83 -13.69
N GLU A 220 -12.59 3.19 -14.82
CA GLU A 220 -12.56 3.79 -16.15
C GLU A 220 -13.98 3.91 -16.71
N PRO A 221 -14.34 5.02 -17.39
CA PRO A 221 -15.70 5.25 -17.85
C PRO A 221 -16.28 4.08 -18.67
N GLY A 222 -17.41 3.54 -18.22
CA GLY A 222 -18.11 2.44 -18.88
C GLY A 222 -17.50 1.04 -18.68
N GLN A 223 -16.36 0.91 -17.99
CA GLN A 223 -15.74 -0.39 -17.72
C GLN A 223 -16.09 -0.90 -16.31
N PRO A 224 -16.82 -2.02 -16.16
CA PRO A 224 -17.05 -2.62 -14.85
C PRO A 224 -15.73 -3.08 -14.24
N ALA A 225 -15.57 -2.89 -12.93
CA ALA A 225 -14.43 -3.40 -12.19
C ALA A 225 -14.33 -4.93 -12.37
N PRO A 226 -13.12 -5.49 -12.58
CA PRO A 226 -12.95 -6.92 -12.74
C PRO A 226 -13.57 -7.72 -11.58
N PRO A 227 -14.21 -8.87 -11.85
CA PRO A 227 -14.74 -9.71 -10.79
C PRO A 227 -13.60 -10.24 -9.92
N VAL A 228 -13.72 -10.08 -8.61
CA VAL A 228 -12.77 -10.64 -7.64
C VAL A 228 -12.89 -12.17 -7.68
N ARG A 229 -11.79 -12.86 -7.96
CA ARG A 229 -11.75 -14.31 -7.94
C ARG A 229 -11.77 -14.78 -6.47
N PRO A 230 -12.57 -15.79 -6.11
CA PRO A 230 -12.45 -16.43 -4.80
C PRO A 230 -11.04 -16.99 -4.61
N ILE A 231 -10.46 -16.74 -3.44
CA ILE A 231 -9.13 -17.23 -3.08
C ILE A 231 -9.27 -18.36 -2.06
N MET A 232 -8.44 -19.40 -2.17
CA MET A 232 -8.47 -20.52 -1.24
C MET A 232 -7.56 -20.20 -0.06
N VAL A 233 -8.14 -19.77 1.05
CA VAL A 233 -7.44 -19.61 2.33
C VAL A 233 -7.45 -20.92 3.11
N PRO A 234 -6.37 -21.29 3.83
CA PRO A 234 -6.43 -22.39 4.78
C PRO A 234 -7.47 -22.06 5.86
N ILE A 235 -8.31 -23.04 6.21
CA ILE A 235 -9.21 -22.91 7.36
C ILE A 235 -8.33 -23.03 8.61
N ALA A 236 -7.84 -21.90 9.12
CA ALA A 236 -7.32 -21.83 10.47
C ALA A 236 -8.43 -22.34 11.41
N PRO A 237 -8.17 -23.32 12.30
CA PRO A 237 -9.14 -23.68 13.32
C PRO A 237 -9.47 -22.40 14.10
N PRO A 238 -10.74 -22.13 14.43
CA PRO A 238 -11.14 -20.86 15.04
C PRO A 238 -10.28 -20.64 16.27
N ALA A 239 -9.42 -19.62 16.22
CA ALA A 239 -8.46 -19.32 17.27
C ALA A 239 -9.25 -19.27 18.58
N LEU A 240 -8.98 -20.24 19.47
CA LEU A 240 -9.77 -20.46 20.69
C LEU A 240 -9.97 -19.12 21.36
N ALA A 241 -11.20 -18.62 21.30
CA ALA A 241 -11.50 -17.22 21.61
C ALA A 241 -10.80 -16.89 22.92
N ARG A 242 -9.80 -16.00 22.87
CA ARG A 242 -8.99 -15.64 24.04
C ARG A 242 -9.99 -15.26 25.11
N LYS A 243 -10.22 -16.16 26.08
CA LYS A 243 -11.19 -15.93 27.14
C LYS A 243 -10.78 -14.61 27.75
N ALA A 244 -11.67 -13.60 27.64
CA ALA A 244 -11.42 -12.32 28.27
C ALA A 244 -11.04 -12.62 29.71
N ALA A 245 -9.82 -12.28 30.09
CA ALA A 245 -9.36 -12.52 31.45
C ALA A 245 -10.39 -11.85 32.36
N PRO A 246 -10.97 -12.56 33.34
CA PRO A 246 -12.01 -11.97 34.16
C PRO A 246 -11.46 -10.69 34.77
N ALA A 247 -12.16 -9.58 34.54
CA ALA A 247 -11.80 -8.32 35.14
C ALA A 247 -11.68 -8.55 36.65
N LYS A 248 -10.54 -8.21 37.25
CA LYS A 248 -10.38 -8.23 38.70
C LYS A 248 -11.42 -7.28 39.28
N SER A 249 -12.52 -7.82 39.78
CA SER A 249 -13.42 -7.10 40.67
C SER A 249 -12.70 -6.98 42.01
N GLU A 250 -11.98 -5.88 42.21
CA GLU A 250 -11.54 -5.49 43.54
C GLU A 250 -12.76 -5.05 44.36
N ARG A 251 -13.41 -6.06 44.95
CA ARG A 251 -14.18 -5.93 46.18
C ARG A 251 -13.45 -6.71 47.26
N SER A 252 -12.69 -5.99 48.07
CA SER A 252 -12.48 -6.36 49.46
C SER A 252 -13.14 -5.26 50.30
N ASP A 253 -14.33 -5.56 50.82
CA ASP A 253 -14.64 -5.07 52.15
C ASP A 253 -13.58 -5.65 53.10
N MET A 254 -12.97 -4.80 53.92
CA MET A 254 -12.81 -5.04 55.36
C MET A 254 -12.19 -3.81 56.04
N ASP A 255 -12.79 -3.46 57.17
CA ASP A 255 -12.21 -2.82 58.34
C ASP A 255 -11.47 -1.48 58.18
N ASP A 256 -12.19 -0.39 58.47
CA ASP A 256 -11.64 0.72 59.25
C ASP A 256 -12.57 0.95 60.46
N GLU A 257 -12.02 0.82 61.66
CA GLU A 257 -12.71 1.01 62.93
C GLU A 257 -13.14 2.48 63.12
N ILE A 258 -14.23 2.69 63.88
CA ILE A 258 -14.58 4.01 64.44
C ILE A 258 -14.01 4.09 65.86
N PRO A 259 -13.00 4.93 66.15
CA PRO A 259 -12.65 5.31 67.52
C PRO A 259 -13.56 6.45 68.00
N PHE A 260 -13.88 6.40 69.30
CA PHE A 260 -14.85 7.24 70.03
C PHE A 260 -14.58 8.75 70.04
#